data_AF-A0A8J6DGV5-F1
#
_entry.id   AF-A0A8J6DGV5-F1
#
_cell.length_a   1.000
_cell.length_b   1.000
_cell.length_c   1.000
_cell.angle_alpha   90.00
_cell.angle_beta   90.00
_cell.angle_gamma   90.00
#
_symmetry.space_group_name_H-M   'P 1'
#
loop_
_entity.id
_entity.type
_entity.pdbx_description
1 polymer ?
#
loop_
_entity_poly.entity_id
_entity_poly.type
_entity_poly.pdbx_seq_one_letter_code
_entity_poly.pdbx_strand_id
1 'polypeptide(L)'
;EIIEFPILKLNGQTMEIESTFHMYVQPVVHPQLTPFCTELTGIIQAMVDGQPRLQQVLEKVHEWMAKEGLLDPNVKSIFVTCGDWDLKVM
;
A
#
# COMPACT_ATOMS: atom_id res chain seq x y z
N GLU A 1 1.85 -1.00 -13.03
CA GLU A 1 1.47 0.10 -12.11
C GLU A 1 1.02 -0.54 -10.80
N ILE A 2 1.21 0.14 -9.66
CA ILE A 2 0.69 -0.32 -8.36
C ILE A 2 -0.84 -0.27 -8.41
N ILE A 3 -1.50 -1.37 -8.04
CA ILE A 3 -2.98 -1.49 -8.01
C ILE A 3 -3.53 -1.81 -6.62
N GLU A 4 -2.66 -2.11 -5.66
CA GLU A 4 -2.97 -2.35 -4.25
C GLU A 4 -1.80 -1.84 -3.39
N PHE A 5 -2.08 -1.16 -2.29
CA PHE A 5 -1.07 -0.58 -1.40
C PHE A 5 -1.37 -0.93 0.07
N PRO A 6 -0.90 -2.09 0.56
CA PRO A 6 -1.06 -2.50 1.95
C PRO A 6 0.11 -2.03 2.83
N ILE A 7 -0.18 -1.60 4.06
CA ILE A 7 0.81 -1.40 5.13
C ILE A 7 0.22 -1.94 6.44
N LEU A 8 1.00 -2.76 7.14
CA LEU A 8 0.67 -3.20 8.50
C LEU A 8 1.63 -2.54 9.49
N LYS A 9 1.08 -1.85 10.49
CA LYS A 9 1.84 -1.38 11.64
C LYS A 9 1.92 -2.51 12.65
N LEU A 10 3.12 -3.05 12.82
CA LEU A 10 3.40 -4.07 13.82
C LEU A 10 4.00 -3.44 15.07
N ASN A 11 3.62 -3.97 16.23
CA ASN A 11 4.34 -3.71 17.46
C ASN A 11 5.76 -4.28 17.35
N GLY A 12 6.78 -3.44 17.55
CA GLY A 12 8.18 -3.85 17.38
C GLY A 12 8.68 -4.92 18.36
N GLN A 13 7.95 -5.21 19.44
CA GLN A 13 8.29 -6.23 20.42
C GLN A 13 7.44 -7.50 20.26
N THR A 14 6.12 -7.36 20.12
CA THR A 14 5.20 -8.51 20.09
C THR A 14 4.91 -9.02 18.68
N MET A 15 5.21 -8.22 17.65
CA MET A 15 4.82 -8.47 16.25
C MET A 15 3.31 -8.55 16.02
N GLU A 16 2.51 -8.08 16.98
CA GLU A 16 1.06 -7.96 16.82
C GLU A 16 0.73 -6.77 15.90
N ILE A 17 -0.34 -6.92 15.10
CA ILE A 17 -0.83 -5.85 14.23
C ILE A 17 -1.59 -4.84 15.08
N GLU A 18 -1.09 -3.60 15.12
CA GLU A 18 -1.72 -2.49 15.85
C GLU A 18 -2.60 -1.61 14.96
N SER A 19 -2.28 -1.52 13.67
CA SER A 19 -3.04 -0.73 12.69
C SER A 19 -2.79 -1.25 11.28
N THR A 20 -3.77 -1.04 10.39
CA THR A 20 -3.73 -1.47 9.00
C THR A 20 -4.11 -0.31 8.10
N PHE A 21 -3.26 -0.04 7.10
CA PHE A 21 -3.60 0.77 5.94
C PHE A 21 -3.76 -0.17 4.74
N HIS A 22 -4.86 -0.02 4.00
CA HIS A 22 -5.10 -0.81 2.81
C HIS A 22 -5.93 -0.01 1.82
N MET A 23 -5.44 0.13 0.59
CA MET A 23 -6.16 0.79 -0.49
C MET A 23 -5.88 0.10 -1.83
N TYR A 24 -6.91 0.01 -2.66
CA TYR A 24 -6.75 -0.21 -4.09
C TYR A 24 -6.39 1.10 -4.79
N VAL A 25 -5.69 0.99 -5.91
CA VAL A 25 -5.19 2.12 -6.68
C VAL A 25 -5.70 2.01 -8.11
N GLN A 26 -6.25 3.09 -8.66
CA GLN A 26 -6.66 3.10 -10.07
C GLN A 26 -5.45 3.31 -10.99
N PRO A 27 -5.09 2.33 -11.85
CA PRO A 27 -4.02 2.50 -12.83
C PRO A 27 -4.43 3.49 -13.93
N VAL A 28 -3.46 4.22 -14.48
CA VAL A 28 -3.69 5.32 -15.44
C VAL A 28 -3.17 4.96 -16.82
N VAL A 29 -2.02 4.30 -16.93
CA VAL A 29 -1.41 3.94 -18.22
C VAL A 29 -2.10 2.72 -18.82
N HIS A 30 -2.33 1.69 -18.02
CA HIS A 30 -3.05 0.48 -18.40
C HIS A 30 -4.28 0.29 -17.48
N PRO A 31 -5.36 1.07 -17.68
CA PRO A 31 -6.52 1.08 -16.77
C PRO A 31 -7.29 -0.24 -16.74
N GLN A 32 -7.25 -1.01 -17.83
CA GLN A 32 -7.91 -2.32 -17.91
C GLN A 32 -6.96 -3.41 -17.44
N LEU A 33 -7.33 -4.09 -16.34
CA LEU A 33 -6.58 -5.23 -15.82
C LEU A 33 -6.65 -6.40 -16.80
N THR A 34 -5.51 -7.05 -17.03
CA THR A 34 -5.46 -8.24 -17.87
C THR A 34 -6.04 -9.46 -17.12
N PRO A 35 -6.48 -10.51 -17.85
CA PRO A 35 -6.89 -11.77 -17.21
C PRO A 35 -5.78 -12.36 -16.33
N PHE A 36 -4.53 -12.37 -16.81
CA PHE A 36 -3.38 -12.82 -16.04
C PHE A 36 -3.19 -12.05 -14.73
N CYS A 37 -3.30 -10.71 -14.76
CA CYS A 37 -3.19 -9.89 -13.56
C CYS A 37 -4.31 -10.21 -12.55
N THR A 38 -5.54 -10.34 -13.04
CA THR A 38 -6.70 -10.69 -12.22
C THR A 38 -6.54 -12.08 -11.60
N GLU A 39 -6.12 -13.08 -12.38
CA GLU A 39 -5.92 -14.46 -11.91
C GLU A 39 -4.79 -14.56 -10.88
N LEU A 40 -3.69 -13.82 -11.08
CA LEU A 40 -2.54 -13.85 -10.18
C LEU A 40 -2.81 -13.14 -8.85
N THR A 41 -3.49 -11.99 -8.88
CA THR A 41 -3.67 -11.12 -7.71
C THR A 41 -5.03 -11.29 -7.02
N GLY A 42 -6.03 -11.82 -7.72
CA GLY A 42 -7.42 -11.84 -7.28
C GLY A 42 -8.15 -10.49 -7.40
N ILE A 43 -7.47 -9.43 -7.86
CA ILE A 43 -8.05 -8.09 -7.98
C ILE A 43 -8.81 -7.98 -9.30
N ILE A 44 -10.13 -7.76 -9.22
CA ILE A 44 -10.99 -7.54 -10.40
C ILE A 44 -11.09 -6.06 -10.75
N GLN A 45 -11.47 -5.76 -11.99
CA GLN A 45 -11.60 -4.39 -12.49
C GLN A 45 -12.45 -3.49 -11.58
N ALA A 46 -13.57 -4.02 -11.06
CA ALA A 46 -14.47 -3.28 -10.18
C ALA A 46 -13.84 -2.84 -8.84
N MET A 47 -12.71 -3.45 -8.44
CA MET A 47 -12.01 -3.08 -7.20
C MET A 47 -11.10 -1.86 -7.41
N VAL A 48 -10.58 -1.65 -8.62
CA VAL A 48 -9.68 -0.53 -8.97
C VAL A 48 -10.41 0.63 -9.66
N ASP A 49 -11.57 0.35 -10.27
CA ASP A 49 -12.39 1.39 -10.90
C ASP A 49 -12.89 2.41 -9.87
N GLY A 50 -12.63 3.70 -10.15
CA GLY A 50 -13.04 4.80 -9.29
C GLY A 50 -12.22 4.96 -8.01
N GLN A 51 -11.17 4.16 -7.83
CA GLN A 51 -10.23 4.34 -6.72
C GLN A 51 -9.33 5.56 -6.93
N PRO A 52 -8.69 6.08 -5.87
CA PRO A 52 -7.72 7.15 -6.03
C PRO A 52 -6.50 6.69 -6.85
N ARG A 53 -5.87 7.66 -7.53
CA ARG A 53 -4.60 7.42 -8.22
C ARG A 53 -3.46 7.29 -7.22
N LEU A 54 -2.34 6.71 -7.66
CA LEU A 54 -1.19 6.42 -6.78
C LEU A 54 -0.74 7.63 -5.96
N GLN A 55 -0.65 8.82 -6.56
CA GLN A 55 -0.26 10.05 -5.85
C GLN A 55 -1.19 10.34 -4.66
N GLN A 56 -2.50 10.21 -4.85
CA GLN A 56 -3.50 10.46 -3.80
C GLN A 56 -3.45 9.37 -2.73
N VAL A 57 -3.12 8.13 -3.09
CA VAL A 57 -2.92 7.05 -2.12
C VAL A 57 -1.66 7.30 -1.28
N LEU A 58 -0.57 7.79 -1.87
CA LEU A 58 0.64 8.16 -1.14
C LEU A 58 0.40 9.33 -0.16
N GLU A 59 -0.41 10.32 -0.56
CA GLU A 59 -0.86 11.38 0.36
C GLU A 59 -1.64 10.79 1.55
N LYS A 60 -2.52 9.83 1.30
CA LYS A 60 -3.27 9.11 2.35
C LYS A 60 -2.39 8.24 3.24
N VAL A 61 -1.34 7.62 2.68
CA VAL A 61 -0.32 6.91 3.47
C VAL A 61 0.38 7.89 4.41
N HIS A 62 0.78 9.06 3.91
CA HIS A 62 1.43 10.08 4.73
C HIS A 62 0.52 10.57 5.87
N GLU A 63 -0.75 10.87 5.57
CA GLU A 63 -1.75 11.24 6.57
C GLU A 63 -1.95 10.13 7.62
N TRP A 64 -2.02 8.87 7.18
CA TRP A 64 -2.13 7.73 8.07
C TRP A 64 -0.89 7.58 8.97
N MET A 65 0.33 7.68 8.42
CA MET A 65 1.56 7.62 9.20
C MET A 65 1.64 8.76 10.23
N ALA A 66 1.19 9.96 9.87
CA ALA A 66 1.10 11.09 10.79
C ALA A 66 0.13 10.79 11.94
N LYS A 67 -1.07 10.28 11.62
CA LYS A 67 -2.09 9.89 12.60
C LYS A 67 -1.60 8.78 13.54
N GLU A 68 -0.82 7.83 13.03
CA GLU A 68 -0.24 6.72 13.78
C GLU A 68 0.98 7.11 14.63
N GLY A 69 1.41 8.38 14.57
CA GLY A 69 2.57 8.90 15.30
C GLY A 69 3.93 8.46 14.74
N LEU A 70 3.96 7.85 13.56
CA LEU A 70 5.18 7.29 12.96
C LEU A 70 6.12 8.37 12.39
N LEU A 71 5.64 9.61 12.25
CA LEU A 71 6.43 10.75 11.80
C LEU A 71 7.06 11.55 12.96
N ASP A 72 6.82 11.17 14.21
CA ASP A 72 7.51 11.76 15.36
C ASP A 72 9.00 11.35 15.34
N PRO A 73 9.97 12.28 15.41
CA PRO A 73 11.40 11.96 15.41
C PRO A 73 11.85 10.98 16.52
N ASN A 74 11.09 10.90 17.61
CA ASN A 74 11.35 10.01 18.75
C ASN A 74 10.82 8.59 18.51
N VAL A 75 9.90 8.41 17.57
CA VAL A 75 9.37 7.09 17.19
C VAL A 75 10.24 6.50 16.09
N LYS A 76 10.61 5.22 16.25
CA LYS A 76 11.44 4.49 15.28
C LYS A 76 10.60 3.43 14.58
N SER A 77 10.62 3.45 13.26
CA SER A 77 9.96 2.47 12.41
C SER A 77 10.79 2.23 11.15
N ILE A 78 10.61 1.07 10.53
CA ILE A 78 11.21 0.71 9.24
C ILE A 78 10.21 -0.13 8.46
N PHE A 79 10.23 -0.02 7.13
CA PHE A 79 9.46 -0.91 6.27
C PHE A 79 10.12 -2.29 6.18
N VAL A 80 9.30 -3.32 6.06
CA VAL A 80 9.72 -4.70 5.83
C VAL A 80 8.95 -5.22 4.61
N THR A 81 9.66 -5.77 3.64
CA THR A 81 9.11 -6.29 2.38
C THR A 81 9.61 -7.70 2.10
N CYS A 82 8.88 -8.45 1.27
CA CYS A 82 9.32 -9.77 0.81
C CYS A 82 10.20 -9.61 -0.44
N GLY A 83 11.51 -9.45 -0.22
CA GLY A 83 12.46 -9.14 -1.29
C GLY A 83 12.59 -7.64 -1.57
N ASP A 84 13.45 -7.30 -2.53
CA ASP A 84 13.86 -5.91 -2.78
C ASP A 84 12.93 -5.16 -3.76
N TRP A 85 12.06 -5.87 -4.48
CA TRP A 85 11.37 -5.33 -5.66
C TRP A 85 10.49 -4.12 -5.32
N ASP A 86 9.70 -4.21 -4.24
CA ASP A 86 8.67 -3.24 -3.88
C ASP A 86 9.21 -1.83 -3.60
N LEU A 87 10.40 -1.69 -3.02
CA LEU A 87 10.96 -0.39 -2.63
C LEU A 87 12.21 0.00 -3.42
N LYS A 88 12.87 -0.93 -4.12
CA LYS A 88 14.10 -0.64 -4.88
C LYS A 88 13.85 -0.40 -6.36
N VAL A 89 12.86 -1.07 -6.95
CA VAL A 89 12.66 -1.12 -8.40
C VAL A 89 11.36 -0.46 -8.83
N MET A 90 10.29 -0.71 -8.07
CA MET A 90 8.90 -0.49 -8.44
C MET A 90 8.60 0.93 -8.94
#